data_AF-A0A2N9Y028-F1
#
_entry.id   AF-A0A2N9Y028-F1
#
_cell.length_a   1.000
_cell.length_b   1.000
_cell.length_c   1.000
_cell.angle_alpha   90.00
_cell.angle_beta   90.00
_cell.angle_gamma   90.00
#
_symmetry.space_group_name_H-M   'P 1'
#
loop_
_entity.id
_entity.type
_entity.pdbx_description
1 polymer ?
#
loop_
_entity_poly.entity_id
_entity_poly.type
_entity_poly.pdbx_seq_one_letter_code
_entity_poly.pdbx_strand_id
1 'polypeptide(L)'
;MIDLSAFLTILAMAIVTYLTRISGYLLLRKRALNPRLTRVLESIPGCVLIAVIAPAFATSHPANLLSIIITILLAWRFSLLPTVIFSITITAFLRHYLTY
;
A
#
# COMPACT_ATOMS: atom_id res chain seq x y z
N MET A 1 3.75 18.84 25.50
CA MET A 1 2.35 19.29 25.52
C MET A 1 1.74 18.79 24.23
N ILE A 2 0.62 18.07 24.25
CA ILE A 2 -0.06 17.68 23.02
C ILE A 2 -0.52 18.97 22.35
N ASP A 3 0.13 19.33 21.25
CA ASP A 3 -0.25 20.52 20.49
C ASP A 3 -1.67 20.32 19.98
N LEU A 4 -2.56 21.26 20.30
CA LEU A 4 -3.96 21.25 19.86
C LEU A 4 -4.05 21.09 18.34
N SER A 5 -3.05 21.60 17.61
CA SER A 5 -2.89 21.41 16.16
C SER A 5 -2.72 19.94 15.77
N ALA A 6 -1.89 19.17 16.47
CA ALA A 6 -1.68 17.74 16.20
C ALA A 6 -2.96 16.92 16.46
N PHE A 7 -3.73 17.27 17.50
CA PHE A 7 -5.01 16.63 17.75
C PHE A 7 -6.02 16.93 16.64
N LEU A 8 -6.10 18.19 16.21
CA LEU A 8 -7.02 18.62 15.17
C LEU A 8 -6.68 18.03 13.79
N THR A 9 -5.38 17.87 13.47
CA THR A 9 -4.95 17.23 12.22
C THR A 9 -5.26 15.74 12.19
N ILE A 10 -5.05 15.02 13.28
CA ILE A 10 -5.42 13.60 13.37
C ILE A 10 -6.93 13.44 13.22
N LEU A 11 -7.73 14.29 13.89
CA LEU A 11 -9.18 14.25 13.78
C LEU A 11 -9.64 14.54 12.33
N ALA A 12 -9.04 15.54 11.68
CA ALA A 12 -9.33 15.85 10.29
C ALA A 12 -8.96 14.69 9.34
N MET A 13 -7.79 14.08 9.51
CA MET A 13 -7.38 12.89 8.75
C MET A 13 -8.36 11.73 8.96
N ALA A 14 -8.80 11.49 10.19
CA ALA A 14 -9.77 10.44 10.51
C ALA A 14 -11.12 10.70 9.82
N ILE A 15 -11.63 11.94 9.88
CA ILE A 15 -12.88 12.33 9.23
C ILE A 15 -12.80 12.13 7.72
N VAL A 16 -11.75 12.63 7.07
CA VAL A 16 -11.56 12.50 5.63
C VAL A 16 -11.50 11.01 5.24
N THR A 17 -10.74 10.19 5.99
CA THR A 17 -10.62 8.75 5.72
C THR A 17 -11.96 8.03 5.82
N TYR A 18 -12.76 8.35 6.83
CA TYR A 18 -14.09 7.77 7.00
C TYR A 18 -15.06 8.22 5.90
N LEU A 19 -15.01 9.49 5.50
CA LEU A 19 -15.82 10.01 4.40
C LEU A 19 -15.51 9.28 3.09
N THR A 20 -14.24 8.99 2.78
CA THR A 20 -13.86 8.23 1.57
C THR A 20 -14.39 6.79 1.61
N ARG A 21 -14.45 6.16 2.80
CA ARG A 21 -15.04 4.82 2.95
C ARG A 21 -16.56 4.83 2.81
N ILE A 22 -17.22 5.77 3.46
CA ILE A 22 -18.69 5.88 3.46
C ILE A 22 -19.20 6.26 2.07
N SER A 23 -18.52 7.19 1.37
CA SER A 23 -18.88 7.58 0.00
C SER A 23 -18.80 6.39 -0.96
N GLY A 24 -17.78 5.54 -0.87
CA GLY A 24 -17.69 4.29 -1.64
C GLY A 24 -18.85 3.33 -1.34
N TYR A 25 -19.17 3.11 -0.07
CA TYR A 25 -20.30 2.26 0.34
C TYR A 25 -21.65 2.83 -0.11
N LEU A 26 -21.86 4.13 0.02
CA LEU A 26 -23.12 4.81 -0.30
C LEU A 26 -23.36 4.87 -1.82
N LEU A 27 -22.31 5.07 -2.63
CA LEU A 27 -22.39 5.00 -4.09
C LEU A 27 -22.78 3.60 -4.57
N LEU A 28 -22.21 2.55 -3.98
CA LEU A 28 -22.46 1.17 -4.39
C LEU A 28 -23.77 0.60 -3.83
N ARG A 29 -24.32 1.15 -2.74
CA ARG A 29 -25.54 0.64 -2.07
C ARG A 29 -26.84 0.82 -2.88
N LYS A 30 -26.92 1.82 -3.77
CA LYS A 30 -28.18 2.14 -4.50
C LYS A 30 -28.20 1.73 -5.97
N ARG A 31 -27.13 1.14 -6.50
CA ARG A 31 -27.08 0.64 -7.88
C ARG A 31 -26.93 -0.87 -7.82
N ALA A 32 -27.86 -1.61 -8.43
CA ALA A 32 -27.62 -3.01 -8.77
C ALA A 32 -26.28 -3.06 -9.51
N LEU A 33 -25.26 -3.67 -8.90
CA LEU A 33 -23.91 -3.72 -9.43
C LEU A 33 -23.98 -4.40 -10.80
N ASN A 34 -23.95 -3.59 -11.86
CA ASN A 34 -23.94 -4.09 -13.23
C ASN A 34 -22.72 -5.01 -13.37
N PRO A 35 -22.83 -6.21 -13.95
CA PRO A 35 -21.71 -7.17 -14.09
C PRO A 35 -20.43 -6.55 -14.66
N ARG A 36 -20.52 -5.45 -15.41
CA ARG A 36 -19.35 -4.68 -15.88
C ARG A 36 -18.59 -3.98 -14.74
N LEU A 37 -19.29 -3.39 -13.77
CA LEU A 37 -18.68 -2.67 -12.65
C LEU A 37 -18.02 -3.65 -11.68
N THR A 38 -18.62 -4.81 -11.42
CA THR A 38 -18.02 -5.85 -10.56
C THR A 38 -16.67 -6.32 -11.08
N ARG A 39 -16.54 -6.57 -12.40
CA ARG A 39 -15.25 -6.94 -13.01
C ARG A 39 -14.19 -5.85 -12.87
N VAL A 40 -14.58 -4.57 -12.99
CA VAL A 40 -13.66 -3.45 -12.77
C VAL A 40 -13.21 -3.44 -11.31
N LEU A 41 -14.15 -3.56 -10.36
CA LEU A 41 -13.85 -3.57 -8.93
C LEU A 41 -12.93 -4.75 -8.52
N GLU A 42 -13.08 -5.92 -9.13
CA GLU A 42 -12.20 -7.08 -8.92
C GLU A 42 -10.75 -6.84 -9.37
N SER A 43 -10.54 -5.97 -10.37
CA SER A 43 -9.20 -5.63 -10.89
C SER A 43 -8.48 -4.51 -10.10
N ILE A 44 -9.23 -3.67 -9.37
CA ILE A 44 -8.70 -2.56 -8.57
C ILE A 44 -7.65 -2.99 -7.53
N PRO A 45 -7.83 -4.05 -6.72
CA PRO A 45 -6.85 -4.40 -5.70
C PRO A 45 -5.46 -4.69 -6.28
N GLY A 46 -5.39 -5.38 -7.42
CA GLY A 46 -4.13 -5.61 -8.11
C GLY A 46 -3.51 -4.32 -8.66
N CYS A 47 -4.33 -3.46 -9.27
CA CYS A 47 -3.86 -2.20 -9.85
C CYS A 47 -3.34 -1.21 -8.79
N VAL A 48 -4.03 -1.10 -7.66
CA VAL A 48 -3.61 -0.23 -6.53
C VAL A 48 -2.29 -0.71 -5.93
N LEU A 49 -2.11 -2.03 -5.76
CA LEU A 49 -0.84 -2.58 -5.29
C LEU A 49 0.32 -2.20 -6.22
N ILE A 50 0.15 -2.33 -7.53
CA ILE A 50 1.17 -1.96 -8.52
C ILE A 50 1.47 -0.46 -8.47
N ALA A 51 0.44 0.40 -8.37
CA ALA A 51 0.60 1.85 -8.32
C ALA A 51 1.35 2.31 -7.06
N VAL A 52 1.13 1.65 -5.91
CA VAL A 52 1.85 1.95 -4.65
C VAL A 52 3.32 1.54 -4.74
N ILE A 53 3.65 0.47 -5.47
CA ILE A 53 5.03 -0.02 -5.62
C ILE A 53 5.80 0.79 -6.69
N ALA A 54 5.13 1.31 -7.71
CA ALA A 54 5.72 2.12 -8.78
C ALA A 54 6.73 3.21 -8.32
N PRO A 55 6.43 4.09 -7.33
CA PRO A 55 7.39 5.09 -6.86
C PRO A 55 8.63 4.50 -6.18
N ALA A 56 8.56 3.28 -5.63
CA ALA A 56 9.73 2.62 -5.05
C ALA A 56 10.76 2.24 -6.11
N PHE A 57 10.34 2.03 -7.37
CA PHE A 57 11.23 1.81 -8.52
C PHE A 57 11.85 3.09 -9.05
N ALA A 58 11.26 4.26 -8.78
CA ALA A 58 11.75 5.56 -9.24
C ALA A 58 12.99 6.05 -8.45
N THR A 59 13.40 5.34 -7.40
CA THR A 59 14.60 5.69 -6.62
C THR A 59 15.85 5.07 -7.27
N SER A 60 16.82 5.91 -7.63
CA SER A 60 18.02 5.62 -8.45
C SER A 60 19.11 4.75 -7.79
N HIS A 61 18.79 3.96 -6.77
CA HIS A 61 19.76 3.09 -6.10
C HIS A 61 19.56 1.63 -6.59
N PRO A 62 20.52 1.04 -7.32
CA PRO A 62 20.37 -0.30 -7.89
C PRO A 62 20.17 -1.39 -6.83
N ALA A 63 20.65 -1.15 -5.60
CA ALA A 63 20.39 -2.02 -4.45
C ALA A 63 18.90 -2.07 -4.07
N ASN A 64 18.22 -0.92 -4.06
CA ASN A 64 16.80 -0.87 -3.71
C ASN A 64 15.95 -1.64 -4.74
N LEU A 65 16.35 -1.60 -6.01
CA LEU A 65 15.73 -2.38 -7.09
C LEU A 65 15.82 -3.89 -6.83
N LEU A 66 16.98 -4.40 -6.42
CA LEU A 66 17.18 -5.83 -6.11
C LEU A 66 16.34 -6.30 -4.92
N SER A 67 16.27 -5.53 -3.83
CA SER A 67 15.40 -5.85 -2.67
C SER A 67 13.92 -5.89 -3.04
N ILE A 68 13.46 -4.98 -3.91
CA ILE A 68 12.08 -4.93 -4.38
C ILE A 68 11.75 -6.15 -5.25
N ILE A 69 12.63 -6.55 -6.16
CA ILE A 69 12.44 -7.74 -7.01
C ILE A 69 12.29 -9.00 -6.14
N ILE A 70 13.15 -9.16 -5.13
CA ILE A 70 13.10 -10.32 -4.23
C ILE A 70 11.83 -10.28 -3.36
N THR A 71 11.44 -9.10 -2.87
CA THR A 71 10.20 -8.92 -2.09
C THR A 71 8.97 -9.25 -2.91
N ILE A 72 8.91 -8.82 -4.17
CA ILE A 72 7.80 -9.12 -5.10
C ILE A 72 7.72 -10.63 -5.38
N LEU A 73 8.88 -11.29 -5.56
CA LEU A 73 8.95 -12.74 -5.74
C LEU A 73 8.39 -13.50 -4.52
N LEU A 74 8.67 -13.01 -3.31
CA LEU A 74 8.16 -13.62 -2.06
C LEU A 74 6.67 -13.33 -1.84
N ALA A 75 6.22 -12.11 -2.16
CA ALA A 75 4.82 -11.70 -2.02
C ALA A 75 3.87 -12.54 -2.88
N TRP A 76 4.35 -13.05 -4.02
CA TRP A 76 3.54 -13.89 -4.89
C TRP A 76 3.23 -15.28 -4.31
N ARG A 77 3.93 -15.70 -3.24
CA ARG A 77 3.88 -17.09 -2.77
C ARG A 77 3.44 -17.29 -1.33
N PHE A 78 3.44 -16.27 -0.46
CA PHE A 78 3.16 -16.46 0.98
C PHE A 78 2.28 -15.36 1.61
N SER A 79 1.50 -15.79 2.61
CA SER A 79 0.63 -14.98 3.47
C SER A 79 1.28 -13.66 3.92
N LEU A 80 0.48 -12.60 4.06
CA LEU A 80 0.93 -11.21 4.29
C LEU A 80 1.96 -11.05 5.43
N LEU A 81 1.89 -11.86 6.49
CA LEU A 81 2.77 -11.74 7.65
C LEU A 81 4.23 -12.16 7.37
N PRO A 82 4.52 -13.39 6.88
CA PRO A 82 5.90 -13.81 6.59
C PRO A 82 6.59 -12.97 5.51
N THR A 83 5.84 -12.52 4.49
CA THR A 83 6.39 -11.69 3.40
C THR A 83 6.92 -10.34 3.92
N VAL A 84 6.21 -9.72 4.86
CA VAL A 84 6.63 -8.44 5.47
C VAL A 84 7.92 -8.63 6.28
N ILE A 85 8.02 -9.67 7.11
CA ILE A 85 9.21 -9.94 7.91
C ILE A 85 10.44 -10.19 7.03
N PHE A 86 10.26 -10.95 5.94
CA PHE A 86 11.35 -11.25 5.02
C PHE A 86 11.81 -10.02 4.23
N SER A 87 10.87 -9.18 3.79
CA SER A 87 11.18 -7.93 3.10
C SER A 87 11.95 -6.95 4.00
N ILE A 88 11.54 -6.81 5.26
CA ILE A 88 12.25 -5.98 6.25
C ILE A 88 13.66 -6.51 6.48
N THR A 89 13.81 -7.83 6.65
CA THR A 89 15.12 -8.47 6.87
C THR A 89 16.04 -8.27 5.66
N ILE A 90 15.55 -8.48 4.44
CA ILE A 90 16.32 -8.28 3.20
C ILE A 90 16.69 -6.81 3.02
N THR A 91 15.76 -5.89 3.27
CA THR A 91 16.00 -4.44 3.14
C THR A 91 17.03 -3.98 4.18
N ALA A 92 16.93 -4.48 5.42
CA ALA A 92 17.89 -4.18 6.48
C ALA A 92 19.29 -4.74 6.16
N PHE A 93 19.36 -5.97 5.66
CA PHE A 93 20.63 -6.62 5.31
C PHE A 93 21.31 -5.91 4.12
N LEU A 94 20.56 -5.58 3.08
CA LEU A 94 21.10 -4.91 1.90
C LEU A 94 21.48 -3.46 2.19
N ARG A 95 20.74 -2.77 3.07
CA ARG A 95 21.11 -1.43 3.54
C ARG A 95 22.36 -1.43 4.41
N HIS A 96 22.54 -2.46 5.24
CA HIS A 96 23.75 -2.60 6.07
C HIS A 96 25.01 -2.82 5.23
N TYR A 97 24.92 -3.63 4.17
CA TYR A 97 26.08 -3.98 3.34
C TYR A 97 26.50 -2.87 2.35
N LEU A 98 25.61 -1.92 2.02
CA LEU A 98 25.89 -0.85 1.06
C LEU A 98 26.20 0.52 1.71
N THR A 99 26.01 0.65 3.03
CA THR A 99 26.33 1.89 3.79
C THR A 99 27.67 1.78 4.53
N TYR A 100 28.37 0.65 4.41
CA TYR A 100 29.78 0.45 4.77
C TYR A 100 30.61 0.25 3.51
#